data_AF-A0A3D8ITE0-F1
#
_entry.id   AF-A0A3D8ITE0-F1
#
_cell.length_a   1.000
_cell.length_b   1.000
_cell.length_c   1.000
_cell.angle_alpha   90.00
_cell.angle_beta   90.00
_cell.angle_gamma   90.00
#
_symmetry.space_group_name_H-M   'P 1'
#
loop_
_entity.id
_entity.type
_entity.pdbx_description
1 polymer ?
#
loop_
_entity_poly.entity_id
_entity_poly.type
_entity_poly.pdbx_seq_one_letter_code
_entity_poly.pdbx_strand_id
1 'polypeptide(L)'
;MLKELSTIKIIGDYLRDKKVINNTIKSIDEVYNLFLYLETNKNKFFTLYIYNYLYSFISSNEVAKRKTSARVFEDFLAILLNGVVADTQTRKNLDFQVSDYFVNVKDRIAGNRREKADIIFDNNYCFSVKTLIAKNSEINMGSFEKKVLFDSLKVDNYLSERKSIDGAGVGSKPQFLKLLKLIETLSSYESFQNKFNQMVEFIYSDDLILAIKNDIRMELYFFSGSDIVAIFKEASIDKDSFLKLVNRYEGNSLRIDREILIQKCNKKIELDFKILQNTIISKINAFDYKLHNGYFDYFQDTSIKKEIFISLENIFDEFDKNFKELS
;
A
#
# COMPACT_ATOMS: atom_id res chain seq x y z
N MET A 1 3.67 19.48 -5.90
CA MET A 1 3.09 18.31 -6.59
C MET A 1 4.04 17.94 -7.72
N LEU A 2 4.41 16.67 -7.87
CA LEU A 2 5.19 16.22 -9.03
C LEU A 2 4.43 16.57 -10.31
N LYS A 3 5.10 17.07 -11.35
CA LYS A 3 4.41 17.54 -12.57
C LYS A 3 3.64 16.41 -13.23
N GLU A 4 4.21 15.21 -13.18
CA GLU A 4 3.71 13.96 -13.72
C GLU A 4 2.38 13.52 -13.09
N LEU A 5 2.14 13.87 -11.81
CA LEU A 5 0.84 13.63 -11.17
C LEU A 5 -0.31 14.41 -11.82
N SER A 6 -0.01 15.56 -12.46
CA SER A 6 -1.01 16.30 -13.23
C SER A 6 -1.47 15.49 -14.44
N THR A 7 -0.54 14.80 -15.11
CA THR A 7 -0.87 13.90 -16.21
C THR A 7 -1.63 12.66 -15.73
N ILE A 8 -1.25 12.09 -14.58
CA ILE A 8 -2.00 10.99 -13.95
C ILE A 8 -3.45 11.41 -13.66
N LYS A 9 -3.68 12.63 -13.20
CA LYS A 9 -5.04 13.16 -13.01
C LYS A 9 -5.84 13.17 -14.31
N ILE A 10 -5.26 13.72 -15.38
CA ILE A 10 -5.90 13.78 -16.71
C ILE A 10 -6.23 12.37 -17.21
N ILE A 11 -5.31 11.42 -17.04
CA ILE A 11 -5.54 10.01 -17.39
C ILE A 11 -6.68 9.43 -16.56
N GLY A 12 -6.72 9.70 -15.24
CA GLY A 12 -7.80 9.26 -14.36
C GLY A 12 -9.16 9.80 -14.80
N ASP A 13 -9.24 11.07 -15.17
CA ASP A 13 -10.46 11.70 -15.68
C ASP A 13 -10.92 11.05 -16.99
N TYR A 14 -10.00 10.80 -17.92
CA TYR A 14 -10.28 10.08 -19.16
C TYR A 14 -10.80 8.66 -18.90
N LEU A 15 -10.17 7.91 -17.99
CA LEU A 15 -10.59 6.54 -17.66
C LEU A 15 -11.98 6.51 -17.00
N ARG A 16 -12.36 7.56 -16.25
CA ARG A 16 -13.73 7.73 -15.74
C ARG A 16 -14.73 8.02 -16.85
N ASP A 17 -14.40 8.94 -17.77
CA ASP A 17 -15.26 9.25 -18.92
C ASP A 17 -15.51 8.02 -19.81
N LYS A 18 -14.51 7.14 -19.92
CA LYS A 18 -14.61 5.85 -20.61
C LYS A 18 -15.25 4.73 -19.79
N LYS A 19 -15.68 5.00 -18.56
CA LYS A 19 -16.29 4.03 -17.62
C LYS A 19 -15.38 2.84 -17.29
N VAL A 20 -14.06 3.05 -17.36
CA VAL A 20 -13.06 2.07 -16.89
C VAL A 20 -12.93 2.15 -15.38
N ILE A 21 -12.96 3.37 -14.82
CA ILE A 21 -12.98 3.63 -13.38
C ILE A 21 -14.35 4.23 -13.04
N ASN A 22 -14.95 3.82 -11.94
CA ASN A 22 -16.17 4.47 -11.44
C ASN A 22 -15.89 5.90 -10.96
N ASN A 23 -16.89 6.77 -11.05
CA ASN A 23 -16.78 8.15 -10.52
C ASN A 23 -16.53 8.20 -9.02
N THR A 24 -16.94 7.16 -8.29
CA THR A 24 -16.72 7.03 -6.85
C THR A 24 -16.38 5.58 -6.55
N ILE A 25 -15.19 5.35 -5.98
CA ILE A 25 -14.76 4.03 -5.57
C ILE A 25 -15.51 3.60 -4.30
N LYS A 26 -16.03 2.38 -4.30
CA LYS A 26 -16.82 1.84 -3.17
C LYS A 26 -16.25 0.57 -2.53
N SER A 27 -15.26 -0.05 -3.17
CA SER A 27 -14.67 -1.31 -2.69
C SER A 27 -13.29 -1.52 -3.29
N ILE A 28 -12.51 -2.41 -2.67
CA ILE A 28 -11.20 -2.82 -3.18
C ILE A 28 -11.29 -3.52 -4.54
N ASP A 29 -12.44 -4.11 -4.86
CA ASP A 29 -12.68 -4.83 -6.11
C ASP A 29 -12.68 -3.89 -7.31
N GLU A 30 -13.19 -2.68 -7.14
CA GLU A 30 -13.13 -1.66 -8.18
C GLU A 30 -11.69 -1.22 -8.45
N VAL A 31 -10.86 -1.16 -7.41
CA VAL A 31 -9.43 -0.86 -7.56
C VAL A 31 -8.70 -2.04 -8.23
N TYR A 32 -8.99 -3.27 -7.82
CA TYR A 32 -8.45 -4.48 -8.45
C TYR A 32 -8.80 -4.53 -9.94
N ASN A 33 -10.07 -4.27 -10.30
CA ASN A 33 -10.54 -4.28 -11.68
C ASN A 33 -9.85 -3.22 -12.55
N LEU A 34 -9.51 -2.05 -11.99
CA LEU A 34 -8.68 -1.08 -12.69
C LEU A 34 -7.30 -1.66 -13.02
N PHE A 35 -6.59 -2.25 -12.05
CA PHE A 35 -5.27 -2.83 -12.31
C PHE A 35 -5.33 -4.04 -13.24
N LEU A 36 -6.41 -4.82 -13.19
CA LEU A 36 -6.68 -5.88 -14.16
C LEU A 36 -6.89 -5.34 -15.57
N TYR A 37 -7.62 -4.23 -15.70
CA TYR A 37 -7.77 -3.51 -16.97
C TYR A 37 -6.42 -3.04 -17.51
N LEU A 38 -5.57 -2.45 -16.66
CA LEU A 38 -4.23 -2.01 -17.06
C LEU A 38 -3.41 -3.20 -17.58
N GLU A 39 -3.36 -4.31 -16.86
CA GLU A 39 -2.59 -5.48 -17.32
C GLU A 39 -3.12 -6.07 -18.63
N THR A 40 -4.45 -6.07 -18.81
CA THR A 40 -5.08 -6.50 -20.07
C THR A 40 -4.78 -5.54 -21.23
N ASN A 41 -4.60 -4.25 -20.93
CA ASN A 41 -4.38 -3.17 -21.89
C ASN A 41 -2.96 -2.60 -21.82
N LYS A 42 -1.98 -3.46 -21.52
CA LYS A 42 -0.59 -3.04 -21.24
C LYS A 42 0.14 -2.33 -22.38
N ASN A 43 -0.34 -2.46 -23.61
CA ASN A 43 0.20 -1.77 -24.79
C ASN A 43 -0.50 -0.43 -25.08
N LYS A 44 -1.57 -0.08 -24.37
CA LYS A 44 -2.28 1.18 -24.57
C LYS A 44 -1.49 2.34 -23.97
N PHE A 45 -1.52 3.49 -24.63
CA PHE A 45 -0.68 4.64 -24.26
C PHE A 45 -0.88 5.07 -22.80
N PHE A 46 -2.12 5.19 -22.34
CA PHE A 46 -2.39 5.60 -20.95
C PHE A 46 -1.91 4.58 -19.92
N THR A 47 -2.02 3.28 -20.23
CA THR A 47 -1.45 2.23 -19.39
C THR A 47 0.07 2.32 -19.36
N LEU A 48 0.69 2.45 -20.54
CA LEU A 48 2.13 2.60 -20.67
C LEU A 48 2.66 3.82 -19.89
N TYR A 49 1.92 4.94 -19.90
CA TYR A 49 2.25 6.11 -19.12
C TYR A 49 2.15 5.86 -17.61
N ILE A 50 1.08 5.19 -17.16
CA ILE A 50 0.94 4.78 -15.75
C ILE A 50 2.10 3.84 -15.35
N TYR A 51 2.44 2.86 -16.18
CA TYR A 51 3.53 1.93 -15.93
C TYR A 51 4.87 2.67 -15.87
N ASN A 52 5.09 3.65 -16.76
CA ASN A 52 6.28 4.51 -16.73
C ASN A 52 6.39 5.28 -15.42
N TYR A 53 5.28 5.86 -14.95
CA TYR A 53 5.24 6.56 -13.67
C TYR A 53 5.56 5.62 -12.49
N LEU A 54 4.88 4.47 -12.41
CA LEU A 54 5.09 3.49 -11.34
C LEU A 54 6.53 2.98 -11.32
N TYR A 55 7.11 2.68 -12.47
CA TYR A 55 8.51 2.29 -12.57
C TYR A 55 9.43 3.41 -12.08
N SER A 56 9.29 4.61 -12.64
CA SER A 56 10.25 5.71 -12.44
C SER A 56 10.24 6.27 -11.02
N PHE A 57 9.07 6.32 -10.37
CA PHE A 57 8.92 7.00 -9.08
C PHE A 57 8.71 6.07 -7.89
N ILE A 58 8.35 4.81 -8.12
CA ILE A 58 7.98 3.88 -7.03
C ILE A 58 8.85 2.62 -7.03
N SER A 59 8.98 1.94 -8.17
CA SER A 59 9.50 0.56 -8.24
C SER A 59 10.98 0.42 -8.63
N SER A 60 11.53 1.33 -9.44
CA SER A 60 12.92 1.20 -9.92
C SER A 60 13.92 1.12 -8.78
N ASN A 61 15.03 0.42 -8.99
CA ASN A 61 16.07 0.27 -7.97
C ASN A 61 16.57 1.60 -7.38
N GLU A 62 16.55 2.68 -8.17
CA GLU A 62 16.99 4.02 -7.75
C GLU A 62 16.07 4.66 -6.70
N VAL A 63 14.78 4.34 -6.74
CA VAL A 63 13.75 4.98 -5.90
C VAL A 63 13.11 4.02 -4.90
N ALA A 64 13.15 2.71 -5.15
CA ALA A 64 12.40 1.71 -4.39
C ALA A 64 12.73 1.69 -2.89
N LYS A 65 13.98 1.99 -2.52
CA LYS A 65 14.44 2.03 -1.12
C LYS A 65 14.19 3.37 -0.43
N ARG A 66 13.79 4.42 -1.18
CA ARG A 66 13.55 5.75 -0.61
C ARG A 66 12.25 5.70 0.20
N LYS A 67 12.27 6.29 1.41
CA LYS A 67 11.08 6.40 2.27
C LYS A 67 9.91 7.10 1.58
N THR A 68 10.22 8.04 0.68
CA THR A 68 9.23 8.82 -0.08
C THR A 68 8.46 7.99 -1.11
N SER A 69 8.97 6.85 -1.57
CA SER A 69 8.31 6.05 -2.62
C SER A 69 6.95 5.49 -2.19
N ALA A 70 6.77 5.17 -0.90
CA ALA A 70 5.46 4.75 -0.36
C ALA A 70 4.45 5.90 -0.45
N ARG A 71 4.86 7.10 -0.01
CA ARG A 71 4.02 8.29 -0.10
C ARG A 71 3.66 8.66 -1.53
N VAL A 72 4.61 8.55 -2.46
CA VAL A 72 4.36 8.81 -3.88
C VAL A 72 3.35 7.81 -4.46
N PHE A 73 3.33 6.57 -3.98
CA PHE A 73 2.33 5.59 -4.39
C PHE A 73 0.93 5.90 -3.83
N GLU A 74 0.84 6.36 -2.58
CA GLU A 74 -0.41 6.87 -1.99
C GLU A 74 -0.96 8.06 -2.79
N ASP A 75 -0.11 9.06 -3.09
CA ASP A 75 -0.50 10.24 -3.87
C ASP A 75 -0.94 9.84 -5.29
N PHE A 76 -0.25 8.89 -5.93
CA PHE A 76 -0.63 8.33 -7.22
C PHE A 76 -2.02 7.68 -7.18
N LEU A 77 -2.26 6.78 -6.23
CA LEU A 77 -3.54 6.09 -6.09
C LEU A 77 -4.67 7.08 -5.79
N ALA A 78 -4.45 8.04 -4.89
CA ALA A 78 -5.43 9.06 -4.55
C ALA A 78 -5.81 9.89 -5.78
N ILE A 79 -4.83 10.37 -6.55
CA ILE A 79 -5.09 11.19 -7.74
C ILE A 79 -5.75 10.37 -8.86
N LEU A 80 -5.26 9.15 -9.12
CA LEU A 80 -5.82 8.29 -10.17
C LEU A 80 -7.28 7.92 -9.86
N LEU A 81 -7.58 7.60 -8.61
CA LEU A 81 -8.89 7.12 -8.17
C LEU A 81 -9.85 8.25 -7.73
N ASN A 82 -9.40 9.51 -7.76
CA ASN A 82 -10.15 10.66 -7.23
C ASN A 82 -10.49 10.51 -5.73
N GLY A 83 -9.53 10.03 -4.95
CA GLY A 83 -9.56 10.03 -3.49
C GLY A 83 -8.62 11.08 -2.89
N VAL A 84 -8.52 11.09 -1.57
CA VAL A 84 -7.64 11.99 -0.82
C VAL A 84 -6.77 11.18 0.13
N VAL A 85 -5.50 11.55 0.25
CA VAL A 85 -4.61 10.90 1.21
C VAL A 85 -4.93 11.39 2.63
N ALA A 86 -5.14 10.46 3.56
CA ALA A 86 -5.73 10.74 4.88
C ALA A 86 -4.98 11.83 5.68
N ASP A 87 -3.65 11.85 5.62
CA ASP A 87 -2.81 12.83 6.34
C ASP A 87 -2.96 14.28 5.84
N THR A 88 -3.61 14.51 4.70
CA THR A 88 -3.84 15.86 4.16
C THR A 88 -5.16 16.49 4.63
N GLN A 89 -6.04 15.70 5.25
CA GLN A 89 -7.29 16.21 5.81
C GLN A 89 -7.14 16.52 7.30
N THR A 90 -7.80 17.58 7.76
CA THR A 90 -8.04 17.76 9.19
C THR A 90 -8.91 16.59 9.64
N ARG A 91 -8.33 15.67 10.42
CA ARG A 91 -8.99 14.42 10.83
C ARG A 91 -10.33 14.76 11.49
N LYS A 92 -11.43 14.52 10.78
CA LYS A 92 -12.76 14.56 11.37
C LYS A 92 -12.89 13.38 12.33
N ASN A 93 -13.60 13.56 13.43
CA ASN A 93 -14.03 12.43 14.24
C ASN A 93 -15.00 11.62 13.37
N LEU A 94 -14.52 10.47 12.88
CA LEU A 94 -15.38 9.47 12.31
C LEU A 94 -16.15 8.86 13.49
N ASP A 95 -17.48 8.87 13.41
CA ASP A 95 -18.36 8.25 14.40
C ASP A 95 -18.29 6.73 14.25
N PHE A 96 -17.16 6.14 14.66
CA PHE A 96 -17.08 4.69 14.75
C PHE A 96 -17.89 4.21 15.95
N GLN A 97 -18.76 3.24 15.71
CA GLN A 97 -19.35 2.47 16.81
C GLN A 97 -18.29 1.50 17.34
N VAL A 98 -17.55 1.94 18.36
CA VAL A 98 -16.61 1.07 19.08
C VAL A 98 -17.42 0.10 19.93
N SER A 99 -17.13 -1.20 19.79
CA SER A 99 -17.71 -2.26 20.62
C SER A 99 -17.64 -1.90 22.10
N ASP A 100 -18.73 -2.18 22.84
CA ASP A 100 -18.77 -1.97 24.29
C ASP A 100 -17.74 -2.82 25.05
N TYR A 101 -17.19 -3.84 24.39
CA TYR A 101 -16.02 -4.57 24.86
C TYR A 101 -14.85 -3.61 25.19
N PHE A 102 -14.71 -2.49 24.47
CA PHE A 102 -13.65 -1.50 24.65
C PHE A 102 -14.15 -0.21 25.34
N VAL A 103 -15.23 -0.26 26.12
CA VAL A 103 -15.87 0.95 26.68
C VAL A 103 -14.92 1.91 27.40
N ASN A 104 -13.94 1.37 28.13
CA ASN A 104 -12.97 2.16 28.89
C ASN A 104 -11.78 2.68 28.06
N VAL A 105 -11.68 2.28 26.79
CA VAL A 105 -10.56 2.61 25.89
C VAL A 105 -11.04 2.96 24.47
N LYS A 106 -12.31 3.39 24.32
CA LYS A 106 -12.94 3.70 23.01
C LYS A 106 -12.09 4.65 22.17
N ASP A 107 -11.62 5.75 22.76
CA ASP A 107 -10.82 6.76 22.04
C ASP A 107 -9.50 6.20 21.50
N ARG A 108 -8.86 5.30 22.26
CA ARG A 108 -7.58 4.70 21.85
C ARG A 108 -7.77 3.76 20.68
N ILE A 109 -8.77 2.87 20.78
CA ILE A 109 -9.09 1.89 19.74
C ILE A 109 -9.59 2.58 18.47
N ALA A 110 -10.47 3.58 18.60
CA ALA A 110 -10.89 4.43 17.48
C ALA A 110 -9.72 5.19 16.86
N GLY A 111 -8.79 5.69 17.67
CA GLY A 111 -7.53 6.29 17.21
C GLY A 111 -6.70 5.33 16.37
N ASN A 112 -6.52 4.08 16.84
CA ASN A 112 -5.76 3.07 16.10
C ASN A 112 -6.35 2.76 14.73
N ARG A 113 -7.68 2.71 14.60
CA ARG A 113 -8.36 2.51 13.30
C ARG A 113 -8.15 3.72 12.38
N ARG A 114 -8.35 4.94 12.88
CA ARG A 114 -8.16 6.17 12.07
C ARG A 114 -6.78 6.30 11.45
N GLU A 115 -5.75 5.83 12.15
CA GLU A 115 -4.37 5.86 11.69
C GLU A 115 -4.06 4.83 10.57
N LYS A 116 -5.00 3.95 10.20
CA LYS A 116 -4.79 2.94 9.16
C LYS A 116 -5.11 3.39 7.77
N ALA A 117 -6.22 4.11 7.61
CA ALA A 117 -6.66 4.58 6.32
C ALA A 117 -5.59 5.47 5.71
N ASP A 118 -5.06 5.05 4.57
CA ASP A 118 -4.09 5.84 3.81
C ASP A 118 -4.82 6.66 2.73
N ILE A 119 -5.89 6.13 2.14
CA ILE A 119 -6.71 6.78 1.11
C ILE A 119 -8.19 6.78 1.53
N ILE A 120 -8.84 7.93 1.41
CA ILE A 120 -10.24 8.18 1.79
C ILE A 120 -11.01 8.80 0.62
N PHE A 121 -12.25 8.34 0.42
CA PHE A 121 -13.17 8.85 -0.60
C PHE A 121 -14.36 9.58 0.04
N ASP A 122 -15.06 10.40 -0.75
CA ASP A 122 -16.18 11.24 -0.27
C ASP A 122 -17.37 10.45 0.30
N ASN A 123 -17.51 9.19 -0.10
CA ASN A 123 -18.51 8.25 0.42
C ASN A 123 -18.07 7.55 1.73
N ASN A 124 -16.97 7.98 2.34
CA ASN A 124 -16.31 7.37 3.51
C ASN A 124 -15.75 5.96 3.29
N TYR A 125 -15.73 5.44 2.04
CA TYR A 125 -14.91 4.27 1.75
C TYR A 125 -13.44 4.66 1.92
N CYS A 126 -12.64 3.75 2.46
CA CYS A 126 -11.21 3.95 2.64
C CYS A 126 -10.46 2.62 2.56
N PHE A 127 -9.16 2.72 2.27
CA PHE A 127 -8.27 1.57 2.33
C PHE A 127 -6.87 1.99 2.77
N SER A 128 -6.13 1.02 3.30
CA SER A 128 -4.73 1.14 3.66
C SER A 128 -3.84 0.70 2.49
N VAL A 129 -2.64 1.27 2.41
CA VAL A 129 -1.61 0.90 1.45
C VAL A 129 -0.34 0.52 2.21
N LYS A 130 0.25 -0.62 1.87
CA LYS A 130 1.55 -1.04 2.41
C LYS A 130 2.48 -1.34 1.25
N THR A 131 3.60 -0.63 1.21
CA THR A 131 4.58 -0.72 0.14
C THR A 131 5.89 -1.31 0.68
N LEU A 132 6.31 -2.44 0.14
CA LEU A 132 7.50 -3.17 0.54
C LEU A 132 8.47 -3.35 -0.62
N ILE A 133 9.75 -3.54 -0.32
CA ILE A 133 10.71 -4.09 -1.28
C ILE A 133 10.71 -5.61 -1.17
N ALA A 134 11.03 -6.31 -2.25
CA ALA A 134 10.98 -7.78 -2.31
C ALA A 134 11.77 -8.50 -1.19
N LYS A 135 12.82 -7.88 -0.65
CA LYS A 135 13.63 -8.45 0.45
C LYS A 135 12.99 -8.34 1.84
N ASN A 136 11.99 -7.47 2.03
CA ASN A 136 11.35 -7.26 3.33
C ASN A 136 10.26 -8.30 3.57
N SER A 137 10.51 -9.31 4.42
CA SER A 137 9.53 -10.34 4.77
C SER A 137 8.51 -9.90 5.82
N GLU A 138 8.75 -8.80 6.54
CA GLU A 138 7.83 -8.30 7.57
C GLU A 138 6.99 -7.12 7.07
N ILE A 139 5.69 -7.13 7.40
CA ILE A 139 4.80 -5.98 7.21
C ILE A 139 4.61 -5.24 8.53
N ASN A 140 4.67 -3.91 8.49
CA ASN A 140 4.10 -3.10 9.57
C ASN A 140 2.59 -3.02 9.40
N MET A 141 1.83 -3.65 10.29
CA MET A 141 0.38 -3.45 10.26
C MET A 141 -0.03 -2.12 10.88
N GLY A 142 0.88 -1.40 11.54
CA GLY A 142 0.68 -0.12 12.21
C GLY A 142 0.06 -0.27 13.60
N SER A 143 -0.48 0.83 14.13
CA SER A 143 -1.12 0.97 15.44
C SER A 143 -2.06 -0.18 15.87
N PHE A 144 -1.67 -0.89 16.93
CA PHE A 144 -2.37 -1.96 17.61
C PHE A 144 -1.93 -1.94 19.07
N GLU A 145 -2.74 -1.34 19.96
CA GLU A 145 -2.29 -0.98 21.29
C GLU A 145 -2.09 -2.21 22.19
N LYS A 146 -0.81 -2.55 22.47
CA LYS A 146 -0.45 -3.71 23.29
C LYS A 146 -1.05 -3.65 24.69
N LYS A 147 -1.05 -2.48 25.35
CA LYS A 147 -1.60 -2.36 26.71
C LYS A 147 -3.09 -2.67 26.72
N VAL A 148 -3.82 -2.26 25.69
CA VAL A 148 -5.23 -2.62 25.57
C VAL A 148 -5.35 -4.13 25.39
N LEU A 149 -4.62 -4.74 24.45
CA LEU A 149 -4.71 -6.19 24.21
C LEU A 149 -4.44 -7.03 25.47
N PHE A 150 -3.37 -6.70 26.20
CA PHE A 150 -2.89 -7.51 27.32
C PHE A 150 -3.48 -7.14 28.68
N ASP A 151 -4.25 -6.05 28.75
CA ASP A 151 -4.95 -5.67 29.97
C ASP A 151 -5.83 -6.82 30.49
N SER A 152 -5.84 -6.98 31.81
CA SER A 152 -6.49 -8.06 32.57
C SER A 152 -5.90 -9.47 32.35
N LEU A 153 -4.81 -9.63 31.60
CA LEU A 153 -4.12 -10.92 31.41
C LEU A 153 -2.96 -11.16 32.40
N LYS A 154 -2.76 -10.25 33.37
CA LYS A 154 -1.73 -10.34 34.44
C LYS A 154 -0.29 -10.45 33.94
N VAL A 155 0.02 -9.78 32.83
CA VAL A 155 1.35 -9.83 32.19
C VAL A 155 1.96 -8.45 31.90
N ASP A 156 1.51 -7.41 32.59
CA ASP A 156 1.93 -6.01 32.35
C ASP A 156 3.45 -5.82 32.40
N ASN A 157 4.13 -6.56 33.27
CA ASN A 157 5.58 -6.53 33.44
C ASN A 157 6.36 -7.10 32.24
N TYR A 158 5.69 -7.72 31.28
CA TYR A 158 6.28 -8.41 30.13
C TYR A 158 6.00 -7.73 28.79
N LEU A 159 5.36 -6.55 28.78
CA LEU A 159 4.94 -5.85 27.54
C LEU A 159 6.04 -5.00 26.90
N SER A 160 7.29 -5.24 27.28
CA SER A 160 8.47 -4.56 26.74
C SER A 160 9.03 -5.31 25.53
N GLU A 161 9.64 -4.57 24.59
CA GLU A 161 10.38 -5.18 23.46
C GLU A 161 11.67 -5.86 23.93
N ARG A 162 12.18 -5.49 25.11
CA ARG A 162 13.33 -6.14 25.72
C ARG A 162 12.89 -7.40 26.45
N LYS A 163 13.76 -8.39 26.40
CA LYS A 163 13.63 -9.64 27.13
C LYS A 163 13.57 -9.37 28.64
N SER A 164 12.54 -9.88 29.33
CA SER A 164 12.47 -9.88 30.79
C SER A 164 13.47 -10.87 31.41
N ILE A 165 13.58 -10.88 32.74
CA ILE A 165 14.40 -11.86 33.48
C ILE A 165 13.98 -13.29 33.14
N ASP A 166 12.68 -13.56 33.05
CA ASP A 166 12.10 -14.87 32.69
C ASP A 166 12.21 -15.18 31.19
N GLY A 167 12.65 -14.20 30.41
CA GLY A 167 12.83 -14.29 28.99
C GLY A 167 11.58 -14.04 28.15
N ALA A 168 10.48 -13.64 28.77
CA ALA A 168 9.25 -13.22 28.09
C ALA A 168 9.36 -11.77 27.62
N GLY A 169 8.58 -11.42 26.61
CA GLY A 169 8.61 -10.10 25.97
C GLY A 169 7.82 -10.12 24.67
N VAL A 170 7.73 -8.98 24.00
CA VAL A 170 7.00 -8.87 22.72
C VAL A 170 7.90 -8.61 21.52
N GLY A 171 9.23 -8.46 21.72
CA GLY A 171 10.17 -8.01 20.70
C GLY A 171 10.64 -9.09 19.70
N SER A 172 10.34 -10.36 19.92
CA SER A 172 10.66 -11.45 18.99
C SER A 172 9.80 -12.70 19.21
N LYS A 173 9.69 -13.59 18.21
CA LYS A 173 8.89 -14.82 18.31
C LYS A 173 9.19 -15.66 19.56
N PRO A 174 10.46 -15.95 19.94
CA PRO A 174 10.74 -16.74 21.13
C PRO A 174 10.32 -16.05 22.44
N GLN A 175 10.48 -14.74 22.54
CA GLN A 175 10.03 -13.97 23.69
C GLN A 175 8.50 -13.95 23.77
N PHE A 176 7.85 -13.78 22.62
CA PHE A 176 6.40 -13.69 22.53
C PHE A 176 5.75 -15.04 22.82
N LEU A 177 6.33 -16.17 22.36
CA LEU A 177 5.86 -17.51 22.74
C LEU A 177 5.88 -17.72 24.25
N LYS A 178 6.94 -17.26 24.93
CA LYS A 178 7.02 -17.33 26.39
C LYS A 178 5.94 -16.50 27.06
N LEU A 179 5.68 -15.30 26.55
CA LEU A 179 4.58 -14.45 27.04
C LEU A 179 3.22 -15.13 26.86
N LEU A 180 2.94 -15.71 25.69
CA LEU A 180 1.67 -16.40 25.44
C LEU A 180 1.49 -17.63 26.35
N LYS A 181 2.58 -18.35 26.65
CA LYS A 181 2.57 -19.45 27.64
C LYS A 181 2.31 -18.95 29.06
N LEU A 182 2.86 -17.79 29.44
CA LEU A 182 2.55 -17.17 30.74
C LEU A 182 1.07 -16.78 30.84
N ILE A 183 0.50 -16.22 29.77
CA ILE A 183 -0.94 -15.87 29.71
C ILE A 183 -1.81 -17.11 29.90
N GLU A 184 -1.47 -18.22 29.26
CA GLU A 184 -2.19 -19.50 29.42
C GLU A 184 -2.16 -19.99 30.87
N THR A 185 -1.03 -19.84 31.57
CA THR A 185 -0.90 -20.25 32.97
C THR A 185 -1.57 -19.29 33.96
N LEU A 186 -1.47 -17.98 33.74
CA LEU A 186 -1.92 -16.94 34.68
C LEU A 186 -3.39 -16.54 34.49
N SER A 187 -3.93 -16.80 33.30
CA SER A 187 -5.29 -16.46 32.89
C SER A 187 -5.83 -17.55 31.95
N SER A 188 -5.98 -17.25 30.66
CA SER A 188 -6.36 -18.21 29.61
C SER A 188 -5.94 -17.64 28.26
N TYR A 189 -5.43 -18.52 27.38
CA TYR A 189 -5.17 -18.14 25.99
C TYR A 189 -6.45 -17.77 25.24
N GLU A 190 -7.59 -18.37 25.58
CA GLU A 190 -8.90 -18.05 25.00
C GLU A 190 -9.29 -16.59 25.28
N SER A 191 -9.00 -16.08 26.48
CA SER A 191 -9.25 -14.67 26.83
C SER A 191 -8.41 -13.72 25.98
N PHE A 192 -7.13 -14.06 25.76
CA PHE A 192 -6.27 -13.32 24.84
C PHE A 192 -6.82 -13.37 23.41
N GLN A 193 -7.16 -14.56 22.92
CA GLN A 193 -7.65 -14.78 21.57
C GLN A 193 -8.93 -13.98 21.30
N ASN A 194 -9.91 -14.04 22.21
CA ASN A 194 -11.16 -13.31 22.05
C ASN A 194 -10.90 -11.79 21.96
N LYS A 195 -10.08 -11.26 22.88
CA LYS A 195 -9.71 -9.84 22.89
C LYS A 195 -8.94 -9.42 21.63
N PHE A 196 -8.02 -10.27 21.17
CA PHE A 196 -7.28 -10.06 19.93
C PHE A 196 -8.22 -9.98 18.73
N ASN A 197 -9.16 -10.92 18.62
CA ASN A 197 -10.12 -10.99 17.53
C ASN A 197 -11.03 -9.77 17.50
N GLN A 198 -11.54 -9.32 18.65
CA GLN A 198 -12.32 -8.09 18.76
C GLN A 198 -11.52 -6.85 18.32
N MET A 199 -10.24 -6.76 18.72
CA MET A 199 -9.38 -5.65 18.31
C MET A 199 -9.11 -5.67 16.80
N VAL A 200 -8.83 -6.84 16.23
CA VAL A 200 -8.58 -7.02 14.79
C VAL A 200 -9.82 -6.66 13.98
N GLU A 201 -10.99 -7.17 14.36
CA GLU A 201 -12.27 -6.87 13.69
C GLU A 201 -12.54 -5.37 13.61
N PHE A 202 -12.17 -4.63 14.64
CA PHE A 202 -12.40 -3.19 14.67
C PHE A 202 -11.30 -2.39 13.97
N ILE A 203 -10.03 -2.71 14.22
CA ILE A 203 -8.89 -1.91 13.75
C ILE A 203 -8.55 -2.20 12.28
N TYR A 204 -8.69 -3.45 11.83
CA TYR A 204 -8.32 -3.90 10.49
C TYR A 204 -9.53 -4.21 9.60
N SER A 205 -10.67 -3.56 9.87
CA SER A 205 -11.90 -3.70 9.08
C SER A 205 -11.85 -3.03 7.70
N ASP A 206 -10.87 -2.15 7.48
CA ASP A 206 -10.74 -1.39 6.23
C ASP A 206 -9.88 -2.20 5.24
N ASP A 207 -10.12 -2.02 3.94
CA ASP A 207 -9.45 -2.78 2.88
C ASP A 207 -7.93 -2.48 2.84
N LEU A 208 -7.13 -3.39 2.27
CA LEU A 208 -5.67 -3.26 2.20
C LEU A 208 -5.14 -3.56 0.79
N ILE A 209 -4.28 -2.67 0.29
CA ILE A 209 -3.39 -2.94 -0.84
C ILE A 209 -1.98 -3.18 -0.31
N LEU A 210 -1.44 -4.36 -0.61
CA LEU A 210 -0.02 -4.67 -0.40
C LEU A 210 0.71 -4.62 -1.75
N ALA A 211 1.69 -3.74 -1.85
CA ALA A 211 2.56 -3.59 -3.01
C ALA A 211 3.97 -4.11 -2.70
N ILE A 212 4.47 -5.04 -3.51
CA ILE A 212 5.84 -5.57 -3.42
C ILE A 212 6.62 -5.15 -4.66
N LYS A 213 7.66 -4.36 -4.43
CA LYS A 213 8.47 -3.75 -5.48
C LYS A 213 9.74 -4.55 -5.72
N ASN A 214 10.02 -4.81 -7.00
CA ASN A 214 11.19 -5.53 -7.45
C ASN A 214 11.69 -4.97 -8.78
N ASP A 215 12.10 -3.70 -8.76
CA ASP A 215 12.67 -3.00 -9.90
C ASP A 215 11.69 -2.94 -11.09
N ILE A 216 11.94 -3.76 -12.11
CA ILE A 216 11.12 -3.93 -13.31
C ILE A 216 9.79 -4.67 -13.07
N ARG A 217 9.52 -5.13 -11.85
CA ARG A 217 8.25 -5.77 -11.49
C ARG A 217 7.67 -5.19 -10.23
N MET A 218 6.35 -5.10 -10.18
CA MET A 218 5.61 -4.74 -8.99
C MET A 218 4.41 -5.68 -8.83
N GLU A 219 4.33 -6.37 -7.71
CA GLU A 219 3.19 -7.22 -7.38
C GLU A 219 2.23 -6.43 -6.49
N LEU A 220 0.94 -6.50 -6.81
CA LEU A 220 -0.14 -5.90 -6.04
C LEU A 220 -1.05 -7.01 -5.52
N TYR A 221 -1.34 -6.97 -4.23
CA TYR A 221 -2.24 -7.88 -3.53
C TYR A 221 -3.36 -7.07 -2.90
N PHE A 222 -4.60 -7.48 -3.15
CA PHE A 222 -5.79 -6.74 -2.76
C PHE A 222 -6.59 -7.57 -1.77
N PHE A 223 -6.80 -7.02 -0.58
CA PHE A 223 -7.52 -7.68 0.50
C PHE A 223 -8.74 -6.84 0.88
N SER A 224 -9.90 -7.49 1.00
CA SER A 224 -10.98 -6.88 1.75
C SER A 224 -10.64 -6.85 3.24
N GLY A 225 -11.20 -5.91 3.99
CA GLY A 225 -11.05 -5.89 5.45
C GLY A 225 -11.50 -7.21 6.09
N SER A 226 -12.55 -7.83 5.55
CA SER A 226 -12.99 -9.17 5.96
C SER A 226 -11.95 -10.26 5.73
N ASP A 227 -11.19 -10.22 4.63
CA ASP A 227 -10.12 -11.18 4.37
C ASP A 227 -9.02 -11.04 5.42
N ILE A 228 -8.58 -9.80 5.71
CA ILE A 228 -7.57 -9.52 6.73
C ILE A 228 -8.02 -10.02 8.10
N VAL A 229 -9.24 -9.69 8.52
CA VAL A 229 -9.82 -10.15 9.78
C VAL A 229 -9.84 -11.68 9.86
N ALA A 230 -10.28 -12.36 8.80
CA ALA A 230 -10.32 -13.81 8.76
C ALA A 230 -8.92 -14.44 8.93
N ILE A 231 -7.91 -13.91 8.23
CA ILE A 231 -6.52 -14.39 8.32
C ILE A 231 -5.99 -14.30 9.75
N PHE A 232 -6.22 -13.16 10.41
CA PHE A 232 -5.79 -12.97 11.81
C PHE A 232 -6.54 -13.86 12.78
N LYS A 233 -7.85 -14.02 12.62
CA LYS A 233 -8.66 -14.90 13.47
C LYS A 233 -8.24 -16.36 13.34
N GLU A 234 -8.02 -16.85 12.13
CA GLU A 234 -7.53 -18.21 11.88
C GLU A 234 -6.15 -18.42 12.50
N ALA A 235 -5.24 -17.45 12.36
CA ALA A 235 -3.93 -17.53 13.00
C ALA A 235 -4.03 -17.53 14.53
N SER A 236 -5.03 -16.88 15.12
CA SER A 236 -5.18 -16.77 16.58
C SER A 236 -5.68 -18.03 17.29
N ILE A 237 -6.02 -19.10 16.57
CA ILE A 237 -6.60 -20.33 17.15
C ILE A 237 -5.70 -20.94 18.23
N ASP A 238 -4.40 -20.90 18.01
CA ASP A 238 -3.40 -21.39 18.96
C ASP A 238 -2.12 -20.56 18.89
N LYS A 239 -1.28 -20.69 19.91
CA LYS A 239 -0.05 -19.91 20.08
C LYS A 239 0.94 -20.09 18.93
N ASP A 240 1.07 -21.31 18.40
CA ASP A 240 2.04 -21.60 17.35
C ASP A 240 1.57 -21.06 16.00
N SER A 241 0.28 -21.24 15.68
CA SER A 241 -0.36 -20.62 14.51
C SER A 241 -0.29 -19.09 14.58
N PHE A 242 -0.50 -18.51 15.77
CA PHE A 242 -0.45 -17.07 15.97
C PHE A 242 0.95 -16.53 15.65
N LEU A 243 2.00 -17.24 16.07
CA LEU A 243 3.39 -16.85 15.82
C LEU A 243 3.91 -17.22 14.43
N LYS A 244 3.17 -18.00 13.63
CA LYS A 244 3.43 -18.11 12.18
C LYS A 244 3.12 -16.78 11.49
N LEU A 245 2.00 -16.14 11.86
CA LEU A 245 1.61 -14.83 11.32
C LEU A 245 2.31 -13.67 12.03
N VAL A 246 2.21 -13.58 13.35
CA VAL A 246 2.70 -12.44 14.15
C VAL A 246 4.13 -12.69 14.60
N ASN A 247 5.06 -11.87 14.11
CA ASN A 247 6.48 -12.01 14.44
C ASN A 247 6.82 -11.38 15.78
N ARG A 248 6.33 -10.15 16.02
CA ARG A 248 6.63 -9.33 17.19
C ARG A 248 5.76 -8.07 17.24
N TYR A 249 5.83 -7.37 18.37
CA TYR A 249 5.51 -5.95 18.44
C TYR A 249 6.76 -5.09 18.21
N GLU A 250 6.56 -3.93 17.60
CA GLU A 250 7.51 -2.82 17.54
C GLU A 250 6.77 -1.54 17.90
N GLY A 251 7.13 -0.90 19.01
CA GLY A 251 6.31 0.14 19.63
C GLY A 251 4.93 -0.40 19.98
N ASN A 252 3.90 0.20 19.40
CA ASN A 252 2.50 -0.24 19.47
C ASN A 252 2.03 -0.73 18.08
N SER A 253 2.89 -1.39 17.32
CA SER A 253 2.53 -1.94 16.01
C SER A 253 2.83 -3.42 15.91
N LEU A 254 1.93 -4.18 15.29
CA LEU A 254 2.17 -5.57 14.94
C LEU A 254 3.08 -5.65 13.71
N ARG A 255 4.13 -6.47 13.82
CA ARG A 255 4.95 -6.92 12.69
C ARG A 255 4.53 -8.34 12.34
N ILE A 256 4.11 -8.55 11.11
CA ILE A 256 3.63 -9.86 10.65
C ILE A 256 4.48 -10.38 9.49
N ASP A 257 4.47 -11.69 9.31
CA ASP A 257 5.02 -12.35 8.15
C ASP A 257 4.13 -12.10 6.92
N ARG A 258 4.70 -11.46 5.90
CA ARG A 258 3.96 -11.12 4.68
C ARG A 258 3.55 -12.36 3.89
N GLU A 259 4.31 -13.45 3.96
CA GLU A 259 4.09 -14.61 3.10
C GLU A 259 2.77 -15.29 3.46
N ILE A 260 2.39 -15.24 4.74
CA ILE A 260 1.09 -15.75 5.22
C ILE A 260 -0.08 -14.96 4.62
N LEU A 261 0.04 -13.63 4.51
CA LEU A 261 -0.99 -12.83 3.83
C LEU A 261 -1.05 -13.14 2.33
N ILE A 262 0.11 -13.17 1.67
CA ILE A 262 0.22 -13.44 0.23
C ILE A 262 -0.40 -14.79 -0.14
N GLN A 263 -0.11 -15.84 0.62
CA GLN A 263 -0.63 -17.20 0.39
C GLN A 263 -2.15 -17.29 0.49
N LYS A 264 -2.79 -16.39 1.26
CA LYS A 264 -4.24 -16.34 1.44
C LYS A 264 -4.93 -15.29 0.55
N CYS A 265 -4.16 -14.58 -0.28
CA CYS A 265 -4.68 -13.56 -1.18
C CYS A 265 -5.17 -14.16 -2.50
N ASN A 266 -6.44 -13.97 -2.82
CA ASN A 266 -7.01 -14.45 -4.09
C ASN A 266 -6.97 -13.39 -5.21
N LYS A 267 -6.76 -12.12 -4.88
CA LYS A 267 -6.71 -11.01 -5.84
C LYS A 267 -5.29 -10.47 -5.94
N LYS A 268 -4.55 -10.96 -6.93
CA LYS A 268 -3.16 -10.56 -7.21
C LYS A 268 -3.05 -10.04 -8.65
N ILE A 269 -2.27 -8.97 -8.84
CA ILE A 269 -1.82 -8.49 -10.15
C ILE A 269 -0.29 -8.35 -10.13
N GLU A 270 0.38 -8.79 -11.20
CA GLU A 270 1.80 -8.50 -11.45
C GLU A 270 1.88 -7.44 -12.56
N LEU A 271 2.56 -6.34 -12.29
CA LEU A 271 2.87 -5.30 -13.27
C LEU A 271 4.30 -5.53 -13.78
N ASP A 272 4.44 -5.83 -15.08
CA ASP A 272 5.76 -6.02 -15.73
C ASP A 272 6.16 -4.75 -16.50
N PHE A 273 7.13 -4.01 -15.94
CA PHE A 273 7.64 -2.78 -16.53
C PHE A 273 8.68 -3.00 -17.63
N LYS A 274 9.11 -4.24 -17.90
CA LYS A 274 10.00 -4.54 -19.05
C LYS A 274 9.39 -4.07 -20.37
N ILE A 275 8.06 -4.06 -20.45
CA ILE A 275 7.32 -3.65 -21.64
C ILE A 275 7.69 -2.23 -22.10
N LEU A 276 8.08 -1.35 -21.18
CA LEU A 276 8.37 0.05 -21.47
C LEU A 276 9.55 0.22 -22.46
N GLN A 277 10.55 -0.67 -22.41
CA GLN A 277 11.79 -0.54 -23.20
C GLN A 277 11.54 -0.52 -24.71
N ASN A 278 10.54 -1.27 -25.16
CA ASN A 278 10.25 -1.48 -26.58
C ASN A 278 8.97 -0.75 -27.04
N THR A 279 8.54 0.27 -26.29
CA THR A 279 7.31 1.02 -26.59
C THR A 279 7.62 2.48 -26.86
N ILE A 280 6.61 3.23 -27.29
CA ILE A 280 6.71 4.68 -27.49
C ILE A 280 7.20 5.44 -26.25
N ILE A 281 7.02 4.88 -25.04
CA ILE A 281 7.55 5.45 -23.80
C ILE A 281 9.07 5.59 -23.81
N SER A 282 9.82 4.64 -24.38
CA SER A 282 11.28 4.76 -24.39
C SER A 282 11.74 5.95 -25.23
N LYS A 283 11.03 6.24 -26.34
CA LYS A 283 11.26 7.43 -27.17
C LYS A 283 10.88 8.71 -26.44
N ILE A 284 9.76 8.72 -25.72
CA ILE A 284 9.33 9.87 -24.90
C ILE A 284 10.36 10.17 -23.80
N ASN A 285 10.78 9.16 -23.04
CA ASN A 285 11.78 9.34 -21.99
C ASN A 285 13.11 9.87 -22.54
N ALA A 286 13.54 9.38 -23.71
CA ALA A 286 14.75 9.88 -24.38
C ALA A 286 14.59 11.35 -24.83
N PHE A 287 13.42 11.73 -25.33
CA PHE A 287 13.11 13.10 -25.69
C PHE A 287 13.02 14.02 -24.48
N ASP A 288 12.38 13.59 -23.38
CA ASP A 288 12.27 14.39 -22.15
C ASP A 288 13.65 14.73 -21.58
N TYR A 289 14.57 13.77 -21.63
CA TYR A 289 15.97 13.97 -21.26
C TYR A 289 16.67 14.96 -22.21
N LYS A 290 16.50 14.79 -23.53
CA LYS A 290 17.05 15.71 -24.54
C LYS A 290 16.50 17.13 -24.38
N LEU A 291 15.21 17.26 -24.10
CA LEU A 291 14.53 18.54 -23.90
C LEU A 291 15.08 19.26 -22.66
N HIS A 292 15.27 18.55 -21.55
CA HIS A 292 15.84 19.13 -20.33
C HIS A 292 17.27 19.60 -20.54
N ASN A 293 18.13 18.81 -21.17
CA ASN A 293 19.50 19.24 -21.49
C ASN A 293 19.49 20.41 -22.46
N GLY A 294 18.60 20.37 -23.45
CA GLY A 294 18.46 21.41 -24.45
C GLY A 294 18.06 22.77 -23.87
N TYR A 295 17.38 22.84 -22.72
CA TYR A 295 17.14 24.11 -22.02
C TYR A 295 18.43 24.80 -21.58
N PHE A 296 19.40 24.01 -21.11
CA PHE A 296 20.71 24.54 -20.71
C PHE A 296 21.55 24.86 -21.95
N ASP A 297 21.59 23.94 -22.91
CA ASP A 297 22.42 24.07 -24.11
C ASP A 297 21.95 25.19 -25.04
N TYR A 298 20.67 25.57 -25.01
CA TYR A 298 20.12 26.62 -25.87
C TYR A 298 20.81 27.97 -25.70
N PHE A 299 21.31 28.27 -24.50
CA PHE A 299 22.05 29.51 -24.24
C PHE A 299 23.52 29.45 -24.71
N GLN A 300 23.99 28.28 -25.14
CA GLN A 300 25.32 28.07 -25.70
C GLN A 300 25.28 27.83 -27.21
N ASP A 301 24.27 27.11 -27.69
CA ASP A 301 24.01 26.84 -29.09
C ASP A 301 22.51 26.89 -29.41
N THR A 302 22.11 27.92 -30.15
CA THR A 302 20.71 28.10 -30.58
C THR A 302 20.23 27.04 -31.58
N SER A 303 21.14 26.26 -32.19
CA SER A 303 20.80 25.18 -33.13
C SER A 303 20.00 24.06 -32.46
N ILE A 304 20.15 23.88 -31.14
CA ILE A 304 19.45 22.86 -30.35
C ILE A 304 17.92 22.98 -30.46
N LYS A 305 17.40 24.19 -30.68
CA LYS A 305 15.96 24.42 -30.89
C LYS A 305 15.44 23.62 -32.07
N LYS A 306 16.17 23.62 -33.19
CA LYS A 306 15.77 22.87 -34.39
C LYS A 306 15.81 21.37 -34.14
N GLU A 307 16.82 20.90 -33.43
CA GLU A 307 16.92 19.48 -33.08
C GLU A 307 15.79 19.00 -32.16
N ILE A 308 15.38 19.82 -31.18
CA ILE A 308 14.25 19.51 -30.30
C ILE A 308 12.97 19.39 -31.13
N PHE A 309 12.72 20.32 -32.07
CA PHE A 309 11.55 20.24 -32.94
C PHE A 309 11.54 18.97 -33.79
N ILE A 310 12.65 18.64 -34.45
CA ILE A 310 12.77 17.39 -35.22
C ILE A 310 12.51 16.17 -34.32
N SER A 311 13.04 16.17 -33.09
CA SER A 311 12.84 15.05 -32.17
C SER A 311 11.37 14.92 -31.73
N LEU A 312 10.67 16.04 -31.56
CA LEU A 312 9.25 16.08 -31.22
C LEU A 312 8.37 15.62 -32.39
N GLU A 313 8.65 16.08 -33.61
CA GLU A 313 7.97 15.63 -34.83
C GLU A 313 8.09 14.12 -34.99
N ASN A 314 9.29 13.56 -34.81
CA ASN A 314 9.51 12.11 -34.87
C ASN A 314 8.67 11.33 -33.82
N ILE A 315 8.36 11.92 -32.67
CA ILE A 315 7.47 11.29 -31.67
C ILE A 315 6.03 11.28 -32.16
N PHE A 316 5.55 12.39 -32.72
CA PHE A 316 4.19 12.47 -33.27
C PHE A 316 4.00 11.55 -34.47
N ASP A 317 4.99 11.46 -35.35
CA ASP A 317 4.97 10.50 -36.47
C ASP A 317 4.81 9.05 -35.97
N GLU A 318 5.47 8.72 -34.86
CA GLU A 318 5.34 7.41 -34.22
C GLU A 318 4.00 7.21 -33.52
N PHE A 319 3.41 8.25 -32.93
CA PHE A 319 2.03 8.19 -32.44
C PHE A 319 1.05 7.94 -33.57
N ASP A 320 1.16 8.66 -34.68
CA ASP A 320 0.27 8.53 -35.83
C ASP A 320 0.38 7.14 -36.46
N LYS A 321 1.61 6.64 -36.62
CA LYS A 321 1.89 5.30 -37.13
C LYS A 321 1.25 4.20 -36.27
N ASN A 322 1.29 4.35 -34.94
CA ASN A 322 0.84 3.33 -34.00
C ASN A 322 -0.51 3.67 -33.35
N PHE A 323 -1.25 4.65 -33.88
CA PHE A 323 -2.42 5.25 -33.21
C PHE A 323 -3.44 4.20 -32.77
N LYS A 324 -3.83 3.27 -33.66
CA LYS A 324 -4.82 2.22 -33.36
C LYS A 324 -4.38 1.26 -32.26
N GLU A 325 -3.10 0.94 -32.21
CA GLU A 325 -2.55 0.03 -31.19
C GLU A 325 -2.51 0.73 -29.84
N LEU A 326 -2.16 2.02 -29.83
CA LEU A 326 -2.01 2.85 -28.64
C LEU A 326 -3.35 3.37 -28.07
N SER A 327 -4.39 3.53 -28.90
CA SER A 327 -5.70 4.13 -28.56
C SER A 327 -6.60 3.27 -27.70
#